data_AF-A0A415JI81-F1
#
_entry.id   AF-A0A415JI81-F1
#
_cell.length_a   1.000
_cell.length_b   1.000
_cell.length_c   1.000
_cell.angle_alpha   90.00
_cell.angle_beta   90.00
_cell.angle_gamma   90.00
#
_symmetry.space_group_name_H-M   'P 1'
#
loop_
_entity.id
_entity.type
_entity.pdbx_description
1 polymer ?
#
loop_
_entity_poly.entity_id
_entity_poly.type
_entity_poly.pdbx_seq_one_letter_code
_entity_poly.pdbx_strand_id
1 'polypeptide(L)'
;MPLGAELARRRRKGYRLWTPDMVRSMQAHPERSAAEIAALLGVTPSSVRHARQRYGRFGTGTGMLCVVCDARPVFDTSVQARRWGLCKGCYLAERKRRLEEEAESNRIRQAAHRKKVE
;
A
#
# COMPACT_ATOMS: atom_id res chain seq x y z
N MET A 1 -25.14 -19.66 24.52
CA MET A 1 -24.21 -19.29 23.41
C MET A 1 -22.79 -19.32 23.95
N PRO A 2 -21.83 -20.09 23.38
CA PRO A 2 -20.50 -20.17 23.97
C PRO A 2 -19.66 -18.94 23.57
N LEU A 3 -19.02 -18.33 24.56
CA LEU A 3 -18.16 -17.13 24.46
C LEU A 3 -17.10 -17.22 23.34
N GLY A 4 -16.66 -18.43 22.99
CA GLY A 4 -15.68 -18.67 21.93
C GLY A 4 -16.17 -18.31 20.51
N ALA A 5 -17.46 -18.50 20.23
CA ALA A 5 -18.02 -18.14 18.92
C ALA A 5 -18.14 -16.62 18.74
N GLU A 6 -18.37 -15.89 19.82
CA GLU A 6 -18.48 -14.44 19.84
C GLU A 6 -17.11 -13.76 19.72
N LEU A 7 -16.10 -14.30 20.41
CA LEU A 7 -14.70 -13.87 20.23
C LEU A 7 -14.18 -14.16 18.82
N ALA A 8 -14.52 -15.32 18.23
CA ALA A 8 -14.17 -15.63 16.85
C ALA A 8 -14.86 -14.71 15.82
N ARG A 9 -16.11 -14.28 16.07
CA ARG A 9 -16.80 -13.26 15.26
C ARG A 9 -16.17 -11.87 15.40
N ARG A 10 -15.75 -11.48 16.61
CA ARG A 10 -15.01 -10.22 16.84
C ARG A 10 -13.62 -10.23 16.19
N ARG A 11 -12.93 -11.37 16.17
CA ARG A 11 -11.58 -11.51 15.59
C ARG A 11 -11.57 -11.58 14.05
N ARG A 12 -12.70 -11.88 13.40
CA ARG A 12 -12.84 -12.03 11.93
C ARG A 12 -13.62 -10.92 11.21
N LYS A 13 -14.08 -9.88 11.91
CA LYS A 13 -14.60 -8.66 11.28
C LYS A 13 -13.42 -7.74 10.90
N GLY A 14 -12.81 -7.93 9.74
CA GLY A 14 -12.02 -6.85 9.13
C GLY A 14 -10.79 -7.22 8.32
N TYR A 15 -10.25 -8.43 8.41
CA TYR A 15 -9.11 -8.82 7.59
C TYR A 15 -9.59 -9.37 6.23
N ARG A 16 -10.03 -8.47 5.35
CA ARG A 16 -10.23 -8.83 3.94
C ARG A 16 -8.85 -9.12 3.35
N LEU A 17 -8.59 -10.39 3.08
CA LEU A 17 -7.38 -10.79 2.36
C LEU A 17 -7.41 -10.10 0.99
N TRP A 18 -6.29 -9.46 0.63
CA TRP A 18 -6.14 -8.85 -0.69
C TRP A 18 -6.11 -9.95 -1.75
N THR A 19 -7.16 -10.03 -2.56
CA THR A 19 -7.21 -10.97 -3.68
C THR A 19 -6.27 -10.52 -4.80
N PRO A 20 -5.82 -11.44 -5.67
CA PRO A 20 -5.04 -11.07 -6.84
C PRO A 20 -5.69 -9.99 -7.70
N ASP A 21 -7.03 -10.03 -7.86
CA ASP A 21 -7.78 -8.99 -8.58
C ASP A 21 -7.66 -7.61 -7.91
N MET A 22 -7.78 -7.55 -6.58
CA MET A 22 -7.62 -6.28 -5.87
C MET A 22 -6.21 -5.73 -6.04
N VAL A 23 -5.19 -6.59 -6.01
CA VAL A 23 -3.80 -6.19 -6.24
C VAL A 23 -3.62 -5.66 -7.66
N ARG A 24 -4.16 -6.36 -8.68
CA ARG A 24 -4.13 -5.90 -10.07
C ARG A 24 -4.83 -4.56 -10.25
N SER A 25 -6.03 -4.40 -9.69
CA SER A 25 -6.78 -3.14 -9.78
C SER A 25 -6.08 -1.99 -9.06
N MET A 26 -5.40 -2.25 -7.93
CA MET A 26 -4.55 -1.24 -7.28
C MET A 26 -3.34 -0.86 -8.15
N GLN A 27 -2.69 -1.85 -8.78
CA GLN A 27 -1.50 -1.65 -9.60
C GLN A 27 -1.80 -1.06 -10.99
N ALA A 28 -3.04 -1.18 -11.47
CA ALA A 28 -3.53 -0.53 -12.69
C ALA A 28 -3.65 0.99 -12.56
N HIS A 29 -3.64 1.50 -11.33
CA HIS A 29 -3.79 2.92 -11.01
C HIS A 29 -2.68 3.40 -10.04
N PRO A 30 -1.40 3.33 -10.45
CA PRO A 30 -0.27 3.72 -9.60
C PRO A 30 -0.28 5.23 -9.26
N GLU A 31 -0.87 6.05 -10.12
CA GLU A 31 -1.03 7.49 -9.97
C GLU A 31 -1.98 7.87 -8.84
N ARG A 32 -3.02 7.07 -8.59
CA ARG A 32 -4.07 7.40 -7.61
C ARG A 32 -3.60 7.35 -6.16
N SER A 33 -4.21 8.20 -5.34
CA SER A 33 -4.04 8.21 -3.91
C SER A 33 -4.56 6.92 -3.26
N ALA A 34 -4.11 6.63 -2.05
CA ALA A 34 -4.63 5.49 -1.29
C ALA A 34 -6.14 5.61 -0.99
N ALA A 35 -6.67 6.84 -0.92
CA ALA A 35 -8.09 7.10 -0.66
C ALA A 35 -8.97 6.76 -1.87
N GLU A 36 -8.53 7.14 -3.08
CA GLU A 36 -9.26 6.83 -4.31
C GLU A 36 -9.29 5.33 -4.60
N ILE A 37 -8.16 4.63 -4.41
CA ILE A 37 -8.11 3.17 -4.54
C ILE A 37 -8.98 2.49 -3.48
N ALA A 38 -8.98 3.03 -2.26
CA ALA A 38 -9.81 2.53 -1.18
C ALA A 38 -11.30 2.64 -1.50
N ALA A 39 -11.74 3.77 -2.06
CA ALA A 39 -13.10 3.97 -2.54
C ALA A 39 -13.45 2.99 -3.68
N LEU A 40 -12.54 2.82 -4.65
CA LEU A 40 -12.72 1.89 -5.78
C LEU A 40 -12.91 0.43 -5.31
N LEU A 41 -12.12 -0.01 -4.35
CA LEU A 41 -12.08 -1.41 -3.90
C LEU A 41 -12.99 -1.71 -2.69
N GLY A 42 -13.64 -0.68 -2.13
CA GLY A 42 -14.43 -0.80 -0.90
C GLY A 42 -13.59 -1.25 0.30
N VAL A 43 -12.39 -0.70 0.45
CA VAL A 43 -11.47 -0.96 1.58
C VAL A 43 -11.08 0.33 2.27
N THR A 44 -10.29 0.26 3.35
CA THR A 44 -9.77 1.47 4.01
C THR A 44 -8.49 1.98 3.33
N PRO A 45 -8.21 3.30 3.35
CA PRO A 45 -6.97 3.86 2.81
C PRO A 45 -5.71 3.26 3.47
N SER A 46 -5.79 2.92 4.77
CA SER A 46 -4.71 2.21 5.48
C SER A 46 -4.46 0.83 4.88
N SER A 47 -5.50 0.08 4.53
CA SER A 47 -5.36 -1.24 3.89
C SER A 47 -4.61 -1.13 2.56
N VAL A 48 -4.91 -0.10 1.75
CA VAL A 48 -4.20 0.16 0.48
C VAL A 48 -2.72 0.49 0.73
N ARG A 49 -2.40 1.34 1.71
CA ARG A 49 -0.98 1.64 2.05
C ARG A 49 -0.21 0.39 2.45
N HIS A 50 -0.80 -0.48 3.27
CA HIS A 50 -0.19 -1.76 3.66
C HIS A 50 -0.05 -2.71 2.47
N ALA A 51 -1.05 -2.77 1.58
CA ALA A 51 -0.97 -3.56 0.36
C ALA A 51 0.15 -3.08 -0.56
N ARG A 52 0.29 -1.76 -0.77
CA ARG A 52 1.42 -1.17 -1.50
C ARG A 52 2.76 -1.48 -0.82
N GLN A 53 2.81 -1.63 0.50
CA GLN A 53 4.05 -2.02 1.21
C GLN A 53 4.46 -3.44 0.87
N ARG A 54 3.46 -4.33 0.76
CA ARG A 54 3.67 -5.74 0.49
C ARG A 54 3.96 -6.01 -0.98
N TYR A 55 3.07 -5.55 -1.86
CA TYR A 55 3.05 -5.89 -3.29
C TYR A 55 3.72 -4.85 -4.19
N GLY A 56 4.02 -3.66 -3.66
CA GLY A 56 4.47 -2.53 -4.47
C GLY A 56 3.30 -1.77 -5.11
N ARG A 57 3.61 -0.60 -5.65
CA ARG A 57 2.66 0.26 -6.37
C ARG A 57 2.44 -0.19 -7.81
N PHE A 58 3.46 -0.81 -8.39
CA PHE A 58 3.49 -1.28 -9.77
C PHE A 58 3.40 -2.80 -9.79
N GLY A 59 2.97 -3.36 -10.92
CA GLY A 59 3.02 -4.79 -11.17
C GLY A 59 4.45 -5.34 -11.16
N THR A 60 4.57 -6.66 -11.06
CA THR A 60 5.85 -7.35 -11.22
C THR A 60 6.20 -7.43 -12.71
N GLY A 61 7.38 -6.92 -13.09
CA GLY A 61 7.93 -7.13 -14.42
C GLY A 61 8.50 -8.54 -14.55
N THR A 62 8.56 -9.04 -15.79
CA THR A 62 9.10 -10.36 -16.13
C THR A 62 10.61 -10.38 -16.33
N GLY A 63 11.30 -9.25 -16.15
CA GLY A 63 12.73 -9.10 -16.45
C GLY A 63 13.55 -8.48 -15.33
N MET A 64 14.84 -8.27 -15.62
CA MET A 64 15.80 -7.61 -14.72
C MET A 64 15.74 -6.08 -14.82
N LEU A 65 14.82 -5.53 -15.61
CA LEU A 65 14.64 -4.09 -15.82
C LEU A 65 13.57 -3.52 -14.89
N CYS A 66 13.70 -2.22 -14.61
CA CYS A 66 12.79 -1.47 -13.76
C CYS A 66 11.37 -1.44 -14.33
N VAL A 67 10.39 -1.89 -13.56
CA VAL A 67 8.97 -1.96 -13.99
C VAL A 67 8.34 -0.61 -14.30
N VAL A 68 8.98 0.50 -13.88
CA VAL A 68 8.46 1.86 -14.08
C VAL A 68 9.04 2.54 -15.30
N CYS A 69 10.36 2.42 -15.50
CA CYS A 69 11.05 3.17 -16.56
C CYS A 69 11.58 2.29 -17.68
N ASP A 70 11.59 0.97 -17.49
CA ASP A 70 12.06 -0.07 -18.42
C ASP A 70 13.48 0.11 -19.00
N ALA A 71 14.24 1.08 -18.48
CA ALA A 71 15.54 1.48 -19.03
C ALA A 71 16.73 1.08 -18.17
N ARG A 72 16.51 0.75 -16.89
CA ARG A 72 17.58 0.53 -15.91
C ARG A 72 17.39 -0.80 -15.19
N PRO A 73 18.48 -1.47 -14.80
CA PRO A 73 18.37 -2.68 -14.03
C PRO A 73 17.69 -2.43 -12.68
N VAL A 74 17.00 -3.45 -12.18
CA VAL A 74 16.44 -3.48 -10.82
C VAL A 74 17.58 -3.28 -9.82
N PHE A 75 17.31 -2.46 -8.80
CA PHE A 75 18.28 -2.18 -7.75
C PHE A 75 18.35 -3.34 -6.77
N ASP A 76 19.36 -4.18 -6.96
CA ASP A 76 19.57 -5.44 -6.25
C ASP A 76 20.08 -5.28 -4.82
N THR A 77 20.76 -4.18 -4.50
CA THR A 77 21.28 -3.93 -3.15
C THR A 77 20.17 -3.64 -2.13
N SER A 78 18.96 -3.28 -2.57
CA SER A 78 17.80 -3.09 -1.69
C SER A 78 16.80 -4.22 -1.90
N VAL A 79 16.57 -5.02 -0.85
CA VAL A 79 15.59 -6.12 -0.87
C VAL A 79 14.19 -5.63 -1.25
N GLN A 80 13.81 -4.42 -0.82
CA GLN A 80 12.52 -3.83 -1.21
C GLN A 80 12.47 -3.43 -2.67
N ALA A 81 13.53 -2.78 -3.18
CA ALA A 81 13.59 -2.39 -4.58
C ALA A 81 13.58 -3.63 -5.49
N ARG A 82 14.30 -4.69 -5.11
CA ARG A 82 14.25 -5.99 -5.77
C ARG A 82 12.86 -6.62 -5.75
N ARG A 83 12.17 -6.59 -4.60
CA ARG A 83 10.80 -7.11 -4.46
C ARG A 83 9.80 -6.37 -5.37
N TRP A 84 9.95 -5.06 -5.52
CA TRP A 84 9.04 -4.23 -6.33
C TRP A 84 9.51 -4.06 -7.78
N GLY A 85 10.66 -4.63 -8.16
CA GLY A 85 11.23 -4.50 -9.49
C GLY A 85 11.61 -3.07 -9.86
N LEU A 86 12.15 -2.28 -8.93
CA LEU A 86 12.50 -0.87 -9.16
C LEU A 86 14.00 -0.67 -9.30
N CYS A 87 14.44 0.15 -10.27
CA CYS A 87 15.78 0.71 -10.25
C CYS A 87 15.95 1.71 -9.08
N LYS A 88 17.19 2.11 -8.79
CA LYS A 88 17.51 3.00 -7.66
C LYS A 88 16.72 4.31 -7.72
N GLY A 89 16.63 4.93 -8.90
CA GLY A 89 15.91 6.19 -9.07
C GLY A 89 14.41 6.07 -8.79
N CYS A 90 13.74 5.07 -9.40
CA CYS A 90 12.31 4.83 -9.20
C CYS A 90 12.01 4.38 -7.76
N TYR A 91 12.91 3.61 -7.14
CA TYR A 91 12.79 3.22 -5.73
C TYR A 91 12.85 4.43 -4.80
N LEU A 92 13.80 5.36 -5.00
CA LEU A 92 13.91 6.56 -4.17
C LEU A 92 12.70 7.48 -4.36
N ALA A 93 12.19 7.63 -5.58
CA ALA A 93 10.98 8.39 -5.85
C ALA A 93 9.76 7.79 -5.13
N GLU A 94 9.57 6.46 -5.22
CA GLU A 94 8.49 5.78 -4.50
C GLU A 94 8.65 5.92 -2.98
N ARG A 95 9.87 5.76 -2.45
CA ARG A 95 10.14 5.92 -1.02
C ARG A 95 9.81 7.33 -0.53
N LYS A 96 10.21 8.37 -1.28
CA LYS A 96 9.88 9.77 -0.97
C LYS A 96 8.35 9.96 -0.93
N ARG A 97 7.65 9.52 -1.97
CA ARG A 97 6.19 9.62 -2.05
C ARG A 97 5.48 8.97 -0.85
N ARG A 98 5.96 7.81 -0.41
CA ARG A 98 5.38 7.12 0.76
C ARG A 98 5.58 7.88 2.06
N LEU A 99 6.76 8.48 2.25
CA LEU A 99 7.02 9.31 3.42
C LEU A 99 6.12 10.55 3.44
N GLU A 100 5.87 11.16 2.28
CA GLU A 100 4.95 12.28 2.13
C GLU A 100 3.50 11.87 2.46
N GLU A 101 3.02 10.76 1.88
CA GLU A 101 1.68 10.21 2.17
C GLU A 101 1.50 9.85 3.65
N GLU A 102 2.54 9.32 4.30
CA GLU A 102 2.53 9.00 5.74
C GLU A 102 2.54 10.25 6.61
N ALA A 103 3.36 11.24 6.28
CA ALA A 103 3.39 12.52 6.96
C ALA A 103 2.03 13.23 6.90
N GLU A 104 1.39 13.24 5.73
CA GLU A 104 0.04 13.78 5.56
C GLU A 104 -0.99 13.02 6.41
N SER A 105 -0.97 11.68 6.36
CA SER A 105 -1.84 10.85 7.19
C SER A 105 -1.65 11.13 8.69
N ASN A 106 -0.41 11.35 9.15
CA ASN A 106 -0.12 11.67 10.54
C ASN A 106 -0.62 13.06 10.93
N ARG A 107 -0.48 14.06 10.06
CA ARG A 107 -1.05 15.40 10.27
C ARG A 107 -2.57 15.36 10.45
N ILE A 108 -3.27 14.61 9.61
CA ILE A 108 -4.74 14.45 9.70
C ILE A 108 -5.13 13.79 11.04
N ARG A 109 -4.41 12.74 11.46
CA ARG A 109 -4.66 12.09 12.76
C ARG A 109 -4.45 13.03 13.93
N GLN A 110 -3.38 13.81 13.92
CA GLN A 110 -3.09 14.79 14.98
C GLN A 110 -4.13 15.92 15.02
N ALA A 111 -4.57 16.41 13.87
CA ALA A 111 -5.64 17.41 13.78
C ALA A 111 -6.97 16.86 14.33
N ALA A 112 -7.33 15.62 13.97
CA ALA A 112 -8.53 14.96 14.48
C ALA A 112 -8.47 14.69 15.99
N HIS A 113 -7.29 14.37 16.53
CA HIS A 113 -7.08 14.20 17.96
C HIS A 113 -7.27 15.52 18.73
N ARG A 114 -6.68 16.62 18.24
CA ARG A 114 -6.81 17.94 18.87
C ARG A 114 -8.26 18.38 19.03
N LYS A 115 -9.07 18.25 17.97
CA LYS A 115 -10.50 18.58 17.97
C LYS A 115 -11.39 17.73 18.90
N LYS A 116 -10.90 16.60 19.42
CA LYS A 116 -11.65 15.75 20.36
C LYS A 116 -11.35 16.05 21.83
N VAL A 117 -10.25 16.73 22.09
CA VAL A 117 -9.77 17.07 23.44
C VAL A 117 -10.25 18.45 23.87
N GLU A 118 -10.61 19.28 22.89
CA GLU A 118 -11.33 20.55 23.05
C GLU A 118 -12.84 20.32 23.14
#